data_AF-A0A8S2T2K4-F1
#
_entry.id   AF-A0A8S2T2K4-F1
#
_cell.length_a   1.000
_cell.length_b   1.000
_cell.length_c   1.000
_cell.angle_alpha   90.00
_cell.angle_beta   90.00
_cell.angle_gamma   90.00
#
_symmetry.space_group_name_H-M   'P 1'
#
loop_
_entity.id
_entity.type
_entity.pdbx_description
1 polymer ?
#
loop_
_entity_poly.entity_id
_entity_poly.type
_entity_poly.pdbx_seq_one_letter_code
_entity_poly.pdbx_strand_id
1 'polypeptide(L)'
;ELDLDANTCIESNAKAREPKGIHRESYANSLVPVQFELPRINPIFITKPYRYIYAVRAPPGRFFDGLIKLDVESKQQVAVWEEPCSSPSEPIFVPRPDANHDQEDDGVVLSI
;
A
#
# COMPACT_ATOMS: atom_id res chain seq x y z
N GLU A 1 -13.12 21.86 20.76
CA GLU A 1 -12.94 20.72 19.84
C GLU A 1 -12.77 21.26 18.44
N LEU A 2 -11.60 21.00 17.83
CA LEU A 2 -11.36 21.27 16.42
C LEU A 2 -11.79 20.03 15.66
N ASP A 3 -13.07 19.95 15.33
CA ASP A 3 -13.51 19.04 14.27
C ASP A 3 -12.91 19.59 12.97
N LEU A 4 -11.73 19.08 12.58
CA LEU A 4 -11.33 19.13 11.17
C LEU A 4 -12.41 18.35 10.42
N ASP A 5 -13.37 19.09 9.88
CA ASP A 5 -14.41 18.55 9.05
C ASP A 5 -13.77 17.82 7.87
N ALA A 6 -14.29 16.62 7.56
CA ALA A 6 -13.77 15.77 6.49
C ALA A 6 -13.56 16.53 5.16
N ASN A 7 -14.34 17.60 4.93
CA ASN A 7 -14.19 18.53 3.82
C ASN A 7 -12.81 19.20 3.76
N THR A 8 -12.26 19.66 4.89
CA THR A 8 -10.94 20.31 4.95
C THR A 8 -9.79 19.35 4.62
N CYS A 9 -9.88 18.08 5.03
CA CYS A 9 -8.91 17.06 4.62
C CYS A 9 -9.06 16.69 3.14
N ILE A 10 -10.29 16.55 2.64
CA ILE A 10 -10.55 16.24 1.23
C ILE A 10 -9.95 17.35 0.36
N GLU A 11 -10.15 18.62 0.73
CA GLU A 11 -9.53 19.75 0.05
C GLU A 11 -8.00 19.74 0.16
N SER A 12 -7.44 19.34 1.30
CA SER A 12 -5.99 19.25 1.52
C SER A 12 -5.35 18.14 0.67
N ASN A 13 -5.98 16.96 0.60
CA ASN A 13 -5.57 15.87 -0.29
C ASN A 13 -5.70 16.29 -1.76
N ALA A 14 -6.78 16.97 -2.15
CA ALA A 14 -6.94 17.49 -3.51
C ALA A 14 -5.91 18.59 -3.86
N LYS A 15 -5.46 19.39 -2.89
CA LYS A 15 -4.41 20.41 -3.04
C LYS A 15 -2.99 19.87 -2.99
N ALA A 16 -2.76 18.64 -2.53
CA ALA A 16 -1.47 17.97 -2.66
C ALA A 16 -1.15 17.88 -4.14
N ARG A 17 -0.32 18.83 -4.60
CA ARG A 17 -0.06 19.16 -5.99
C ARG A 17 0.19 17.90 -6.81
N GLU A 18 -0.41 17.83 -8.00
CA GLU A 18 0.02 16.89 -9.02
C GLU A 18 1.55 16.92 -9.12
N PRO A 19 2.24 15.78 -9.01
CA PRO A 19 3.68 15.77 -9.08
C PRO A 19 4.11 16.37 -10.42
N LYS A 20 4.85 17.49 -10.33
CA LYS A 20 5.54 18.06 -11.49
C LYS A 20 6.59 17.05 -11.95
N GLY A 21 6.20 16.25 -12.95
CA GLY A 21 7.07 15.27 -13.60
C GLY A 21 7.42 14.10 -12.68
N ILE A 22 6.65 13.01 -12.77
CA ILE A 22 7.21 11.71 -12.39
C ILE A 22 8.37 11.46 -13.37
N HIS A 23 9.61 11.56 -12.90
CA HIS A 23 10.77 11.12 -13.68
C HIS A 23 10.62 9.60 -13.88
N ARG A 24 10.01 9.20 -15.01
CA ARG A 24 9.78 7.79 -15.37
C ARG A 24 11.06 6.96 -15.33
N GLU A 25 12.21 7.60 -15.56
CA GLU A 25 13.53 7.00 -15.45
C GLU A 25 13.85 6.48 -14.04
N SER A 26 13.32 7.10 -12.98
CA SER A 26 13.53 6.68 -11.60
C SER A 26 12.92 5.31 -11.28
N TYR A 27 11.93 4.86 -12.06
CA TYR A 27 11.25 3.56 -11.91
C TYR A 27 11.62 2.56 -13.00
N ALA A 28 12.64 2.84 -13.82
CA ALA A 28 12.98 2.01 -14.99
C ALA A 28 13.23 0.53 -14.64
N ASN A 29 13.69 0.26 -13.42
CA ASN A 29 13.93 -1.08 -12.89
C ASN A 29 12.98 -1.48 -11.75
N SER A 30 11.90 -0.72 -11.53
CA SER A 30 10.93 -1.05 -10.48
C SER A 30 10.08 -2.25 -10.87
N LEU A 31 9.79 -3.11 -9.89
CA LEU A 31 8.85 -4.23 -10.07
C LEU A 31 7.47 -3.71 -10.48
N VAL A 32 6.97 -2.69 -9.76
CA VAL A 32 5.72 -1.99 -10.06
C VAL A 32 6.01 -0.49 -9.97
N PRO A 33 5.60 0.35 -10.95
CA PRO A 33 5.94 1.77 -10.99
C PRO A 33 5.06 2.60 -10.05
N VAL A 34 5.02 2.23 -8.77
CA VAL A 34 4.27 2.88 -7.69
C VAL A 34 5.19 3.14 -6.50
N GLN A 35 4.95 4.22 -5.76
CA GLN A 35 5.69 4.55 -4.54
C GLN A 35 5.00 3.93 -3.33
N PHE A 36 5.75 3.13 -2.57
CA PHE A 36 5.29 2.48 -1.36
C PHE A 36 6.46 2.28 -0.39
N GLU A 37 6.14 2.08 0.88
CA GLU A 37 7.12 1.83 1.95
C GLU A 37 6.56 0.82 2.96
N LEU A 38 7.42 0.37 3.88
CA LEU A 38 7.09 -0.59 4.94
C LEU A 38 6.47 -1.90 4.37
N PRO A 39 7.15 -2.59 3.44
CA PRO A 39 6.62 -3.77 2.77
C PRO A 39 6.57 -4.98 3.69
N ARG A 40 5.45 -5.71 3.62
CA ARG A 40 5.18 -6.92 4.37
C ARG A 40 4.60 -8.01 3.46
N ILE A 41 4.93 -9.25 3.78
CA ILE A 41 4.46 -10.45 3.06
C ILE A 41 3.71 -11.36 4.03
N ASN A 42 3.06 -12.40 3.52
CA ASN A 42 2.55 -13.46 4.38
C ASN A 42 3.73 -14.14 5.13
N PRO A 43 3.72 -14.18 6.49
CA PRO A 43 4.84 -14.71 7.27
C PRO A 43 5.15 -16.18 7.00
N ILE A 44 4.19 -16.97 6.49
CA ILE A 44 4.38 -18.38 6.11
C ILE A 44 5.39 -18.54 4.95
N PHE A 45 5.59 -17.46 4.18
CA PHE A 45 6.43 -17.41 2.99
C PHE A 45 7.78 -16.69 3.23
N ILE A 46 8.12 -16.39 4.48
CA ILE A 46 9.46 -15.89 4.82
C ILE A 46 10.51 -16.89 4.33
N THR A 47 11.51 -16.39 3.60
CA THR A 47 12.57 -17.18 2.91
C THR A 47 12.09 -18.14 1.80
N LYS A 48 10.85 -18.01 1.34
CA LYS A 48 10.28 -18.78 0.23
C LYS A 48 9.89 -17.85 -0.93
N PRO A 49 9.74 -18.36 -2.16
CA PRO A 49 9.06 -17.60 -3.21
C PRO A 49 7.68 -17.16 -2.73
N TYR A 50 7.33 -15.89 -2.93
CA TYR A 50 6.06 -15.29 -2.53
C TYR A 50 5.52 -14.45 -3.71
N ARG A 51 4.21 -14.25 -3.74
CA ARG A 51 3.52 -13.54 -4.81
C ARG A 51 3.03 -12.15 -4.39
N TYR A 52 2.64 -11.97 -3.13
CA TYR A 52 1.97 -10.76 -2.70
C TYR A 52 2.80 -9.92 -1.71
N ILE A 53 2.79 -8.61 -1.93
CA ILE A 53 3.33 -7.60 -1.00
C ILE A 53 2.19 -6.71 -0.54
N TYR A 54 2.15 -6.43 0.75
CA TYR A 54 1.30 -5.43 1.39
C TYR A 54 2.18 -4.30 1.91
N ALA A 55 1.86 -3.06 1.60
CA ALA A 55 2.69 -1.92 1.96
C ALA A 55 1.85 -0.68 2.22
N VAL A 56 2.48 0.36 2.79
CA VAL A 56 1.90 1.69 2.85
C VAL A 56 2.11 2.38 1.52
N ARG A 57 1.05 2.95 0.95
CA ARG A 57 1.10 3.74 -0.29
C ARG A 57 1.67 5.12 0.02
N ALA A 58 2.68 5.55 -0.74
CA ALA A 58 3.38 6.81 -0.50
C ALA A 58 3.49 7.62 -1.80
N PRO A 59 2.37 8.05 -2.43
CA PRO A 59 2.44 8.69 -3.72
C PRO A 59 3.16 10.04 -3.63
N PRO A 60 3.74 10.52 -4.74
CA PRO A 60 4.52 11.75 -4.74
C PRO A 60 3.76 12.92 -4.13
N GLY A 61 4.36 13.59 -3.14
CA GLY A 61 3.76 14.78 -2.51
C GLY A 61 2.67 14.50 -1.48
N ARG A 62 2.37 13.23 -1.17
CA ARG A 62 1.50 12.82 -0.06
C ARG A 62 2.25 11.88 0.87
N PHE A 63 2.01 12.03 2.17
CA PHE A 63 2.57 11.14 3.17
C PHE A 63 1.56 10.03 3.46
N PHE A 64 1.97 8.78 3.25
CA PHE A 64 1.27 7.56 3.66
C PHE A 64 -0.24 7.67 3.60
N ASP A 65 -0.82 7.61 2.40
CA ASP A 65 -2.22 7.96 2.16
C ASP A 65 -3.14 6.75 1.92
N GLY A 66 -2.62 5.55 2.17
CA GLY A 66 -3.37 4.31 2.00
C GLY A 66 -2.51 3.08 2.15
N LEU A 67 -3.14 1.92 1.96
CA LEU A 67 -2.48 0.62 1.87
C LEU A 67 -2.53 0.14 0.42
N ILE A 68 -1.51 -0.60 0.01
CA ILE A 68 -1.39 -1.16 -1.33
C ILE A 68 -1.07 -2.65 -1.27
N LYS A 69 -1.76 -3.42 -2.12
CA LYS A 69 -1.43 -4.82 -2.42
C LYS A 69 -0.82 -4.91 -3.81
N LEU A 70 0.36 -5.49 -3.90
CA LEU A 70 1.10 -5.71 -5.14
C LEU A 70 1.20 -7.21 -5.44
N ASP A 71 1.08 -7.57 -6.70
CA ASP A 71 1.37 -8.91 -7.23
C ASP A 71 2.71 -8.84 -7.97
N VAL A 72 3.70 -9.58 -7.46
CA VAL A 72 5.07 -9.56 -7.99
C VAL A 72 5.24 -10.43 -9.24
N GLU A 73 4.37 -11.41 -9.44
CA GLU A 73 4.37 -12.24 -10.65
C GLU A 73 3.81 -11.45 -11.82
N SER A 74 2.63 -10.84 -11.62
CA SER A 74 2.00 -10.03 -12.67
C SER A 74 2.61 -8.63 -12.79
N LYS A 75 3.41 -8.21 -11.80
CA LYS A 75 3.99 -6.86 -11.69
C LYS A 75 2.94 -5.77 -11.70
N GLN A 76 1.83 -6.00 -10.99
CA GLN A 76 0.70 -5.06 -10.94
C GLN A 76 0.35 -4.66 -9.51
N GLN A 77 -0.18 -3.46 -9.38
CA GLN A 77 -1.00 -3.09 -8.23
C GLN A 77 -2.37 -3.77 -8.37
N VAL A 78 -2.73 -4.62 -7.42
CA VAL A 78 -3.97 -5.42 -7.49
C VAL A 78 -5.07 -4.90 -6.57
N ALA A 79 -4.72 -4.18 -5.51
CA ALA A 79 -5.70 -3.51 -4.66
C ALA A 79 -5.10 -2.29 -3.95
N VAL A 80 -5.96 -1.34 -3.62
CA VAL A 80 -5.63 -0.16 -2.81
C VAL A 80 -6.76 0.04 -1.82
N TRP A 81 -6.38 0.35 -0.59
CA TRP A 81 -7.28 0.89 0.42
C TRP A 81 -6.86 2.33 0.73
N GLU A 82 -7.80 3.26 0.74
CA GLU A 82 -7.59 4.66 1.07
C GLU A 82 -8.83 5.21 1.76
N GLU A 83 -8.63 6.14 2.70
CA GLU A 83 -9.70 6.86 3.37
C GLU A 83 -9.26 8.32 3.58
N PRO A 84 -10.15 9.32 3.37
CA PRO A 84 -9.83 10.72 3.65
C PRO A 84 -9.36 10.93 5.10
N CYS A 85 -8.40 11.84 5.30
CA CYS A 85 -7.75 12.10 6.59
C CYS A 85 -7.05 10.88 7.24
N SER A 86 -6.87 9.76 6.52
CA SER A 86 -6.23 8.58 7.10
C SER A 86 -4.78 8.45 6.65
N SER A 87 -3.92 8.09 7.60
CA SER A 87 -2.50 7.81 7.33
C SER A 87 -2.10 6.50 7.98
N PRO A 88 -2.31 5.36 7.30
CA PRO A 88 -2.08 4.05 7.89
C PRO A 88 -0.60 3.81 8.20
N SER A 89 -0.33 3.10 9.30
CA SER A 89 0.99 2.59 9.64
C SER A 89 1.41 1.37 8.81
N GLU A 90 2.57 0.77 9.15
CA GLU A 90 3.02 -0.51 8.59
C GLU A 90 1.92 -1.57 8.65
N PRO A 91 1.54 -2.20 7.51
CA PRO A 91 0.52 -3.23 7.49
C PRO A 91 1.05 -4.55 8.06
N ILE A 92 0.22 -5.30 8.78
CA ILE A 92 0.52 -6.64 9.26
C ILE A 92 -0.44 -7.62 8.62
N PHE A 93 0.07 -8.55 7.81
CA PHE A 93 -0.72 -9.63 7.26
C PHE A 93 -0.86 -10.76 8.29
N VAL A 94 -2.10 -11.17 8.54
CA VAL A 94 -2.45 -12.29 9.42
C VAL A 94 -3.17 -13.35 8.55
N PRO A 95 -2.53 -14.51 8.29
CA PRO A 95 -3.16 -15.56 7.50
C PRO A 95 -4.38 -16.15 8.23
N ARG A 96 -5.36 -16.66 7.46
CA ARG A 96 -6.42 -17.49 8.02
C ARG A 96 -5.80 -18.70 8.75
N PRO A 97 -6.32 -19.12 9.91
CA PRO A 97 -5.98 -20.43 10.46
C PRO A 97 -6.19 -21.53 9.41
N ASP A 98 -5.24 -22.46 9.30
CA ASP A 98 -5.27 -23.55 8.32
C ASP A 98 -5.15 -23.14 6.85
N ALA A 99 -4.75 -21.89 6.56
CA ALA A 99 -4.45 -21.46 5.19
C ALA A 99 -3.42 -22.41 4.55
N ASN A 100 -3.76 -22.97 3.40
CA ASN A 100 -2.88 -23.84 2.64
C ASN A 100 -1.84 -23.02 1.86
N HIS A 101 -0.79 -23.70 1.38
CA HIS A 101 0.28 -23.07 0.60
C HIS A 101 -0.20 -22.45 -0.74
N ASP A 102 -1.38 -22.82 -1.22
CA ASP A 102 -1.91 -22.39 -2.52
C ASP A 102 -2.71 -21.07 -2.43
N GLN A 103 -3.00 -20.59 -1.22
CA GLN A 103 -3.82 -19.40 -0.96
C GLN A 103 -3.04 -18.36 -0.13
N GLU A 104 -1.93 -17.86 -0.68
CA GLU A 104 -1.01 -16.93 0.00
C GLU A 104 -1.70 -15.67 0.57
N ASP A 105 -2.74 -15.17 -0.08
CA ASP A 105 -3.48 -13.96 0.32
C ASP A 105 -4.78 -14.22 1.10
N ASP A 106 -5.05 -15.47 1.52
CA ASP A 106 -6.19 -15.79 2.39
C ASP A 106 -5.91 -15.41 3.84
N GLY A 107 -6.33 -14.21 4.21
CA GLY A 107 -6.12 -13.64 5.53
C GLY A 107 -6.68 -12.24 5.65
N VAL A 108 -6.19 -11.52 6.65
CA VAL A 108 -6.54 -10.12 6.91
C VAL A 108 -5.29 -9.26 6.99
N VAL A 109 -5.41 -7.99 6.62
CA VAL A 109 -4.37 -6.98 6.82
C VAL A 109 -4.82 -6.04 7.93
N LEU A 110 -3.94 -5.84 8.91
CA LEU A 110 -4.15 -4.92 10.03
C LEU A 110 -3.23 -3.71 9.86
N SER A 111 -3.73 -2.50 10.12
CA SER A 111 -2.95 -1.26 10.18
C SER A 111 -3.64 -0.28 11.13
N ILE A 112 -2.88 0.62 11.73
CA ILE A 112 -3.33 1.64 12.70
C ILE A 112 -3.46 2.98 12.00
#